data_AF-A0A841L5Z2-F1
#
_entry.id   AF-A0A841L5Z2-F1
#
_cell.length_a   1.000
_cell.length_b   1.000
_cell.length_c   1.000
_cell.angle_alpha   90.00
_cell.angle_beta   90.00
_cell.angle_gamma   90.00
#
_symmetry.space_group_name_H-M   'P 1'
#
loop_
_entity.id
_entity.type
_entity.pdbx_description
1 polymer ?
#
loop_
_entity_poly.entity_id
_entity_poly.type
_entity_poly.pdbx_seq_one_letter_code
_entity_poly.pdbx_strand_id
1 'polypeptide(L)'
;MEKIDLKNYTLEELEGFLESLGEKKFRGKQIFQWIHKGTITIEEMTNLSKELREKMQQKAYIGNLKTESVLISKVDGTRKYLFVLEDGNIIESVLMRYEHGNTVCVSCQVGCRMGCTFCASTLEGVVRNLTAGEILDQIIAIQRDIGDRVSNVVLMGSGEPLDNYEEVLKFLALVNHPEGLNIGLRSITISTCGLVPKMMDLADRKIQVTLAISLHAPNDILRNTMMPVNRKYPIEELLKACKYYVGQTGRRITFEYAMIRDVNDSEKHASELAGRIRGLLCHVNLIPLNKVDEREYESAQLDRVRKFQSILKKHGVEATIRRELGSDINAACGQLRRRYMKEQSNRQG
;
A
#
# COMPACT_ATOMS: atom_id res chain seq x y z
N MET A 1 -3.70 -17.48 27.50
CA MET A 1 -4.17 -16.50 26.51
C MET A 1 -2.96 -15.99 25.77
N GLU A 2 -3.04 -15.93 24.45
CA GLU A 2 -2.06 -15.24 23.63
C GLU A 2 -2.08 -13.75 23.99
N LYS A 3 -0.91 -13.12 24.11
CA LYS A 3 -0.85 -11.69 24.42
C LYS A 3 -1.38 -10.90 23.22
N ILE A 4 -2.00 -9.75 23.48
CA ILE A 4 -2.51 -8.88 22.42
C ILE A 4 -1.46 -7.87 21.99
N ASP A 5 -1.33 -7.61 20.69
CA ASP A 5 -0.57 -6.46 20.19
C ASP A 5 -1.45 -5.20 20.28
N LEU A 6 -1.03 -4.24 21.09
CA LEU A 6 -1.76 -2.99 21.29
C LEU A 6 -1.76 -2.10 20.04
N LYS A 7 -0.81 -2.27 19.09
CA LYS A 7 -0.82 -1.52 17.83
C LYS A 7 -2.02 -1.86 16.94
N ASN A 8 -2.62 -3.04 17.14
CA ASN A 8 -3.80 -3.47 16.39
C ASN A 8 -5.10 -2.84 16.89
N TYR A 9 -5.09 -2.12 18.00
CA TYR A 9 -6.31 -1.64 18.65
C TYR A 9 -6.58 -0.17 18.31
N THR A 10 -7.82 0.11 17.91
CA THR A 10 -8.40 1.46 17.86
C THR A 10 -8.43 2.09 19.25
N LEU A 11 -8.65 3.40 19.31
CA LEU A 11 -8.75 4.08 20.61
C LEU A 11 -9.87 3.45 21.45
N GLU A 12 -11.04 3.20 20.86
CA GLU A 12 -12.19 2.60 21.52
C GLU A 12 -11.89 1.17 22.02
N GLU A 13 -11.17 0.37 21.23
CA GLU A 13 -10.73 -0.96 21.64
C GLU A 13 -9.71 -0.90 22.78
N LEU A 14 -8.78 0.07 22.77
CA LEU A 14 -7.86 0.29 23.90
C LEU A 14 -8.62 0.73 25.16
N GLU A 15 -9.59 1.63 25.04
CA GLU A 15 -10.42 2.03 26.17
C GLU A 15 -11.15 0.82 26.78
N GLY A 16 -11.79 -0.01 25.95
CA GLY A 16 -12.44 -1.24 26.39
C GLY A 16 -11.47 -2.27 26.98
N PHE A 17 -10.26 -2.40 26.41
CA PHE A 17 -9.21 -3.24 26.98
C PHE A 17 -8.84 -2.77 28.39
N LEU A 18 -8.68 -1.47 28.61
CA LEU A 18 -8.30 -0.91 29.91
C LEU A 18 -9.41 -1.09 30.95
N GLU A 19 -10.68 -0.92 30.56
CA GLU A 19 -11.81 -1.22 31.44
C GLU A 19 -11.83 -2.70 31.86
N SER A 20 -11.50 -3.62 30.95
CA SER A 20 -11.39 -5.06 31.27
C SER A 20 -10.27 -5.38 32.28
N LEU A 21 -9.33 -4.45 32.50
CA LEU A 21 -8.28 -4.54 33.52
C LEU A 21 -8.65 -3.82 34.83
N GLY A 22 -9.85 -3.24 34.92
CA GLY A 22 -10.30 -2.44 36.06
C GLY A 22 -9.76 -1.01 36.06
N GLU A 23 -9.25 -0.53 34.92
CA GLU A 23 -8.65 0.80 34.78
C GLU A 23 -9.62 1.80 34.15
N LYS A 24 -9.34 3.09 34.33
CA LYS A 24 -10.17 4.18 33.79
C LYS A 24 -9.96 4.32 32.27
N LYS A 25 -11.05 4.51 31.51
CA LYS A 25 -11.05 4.70 30.04
C LYS A 25 -9.97 5.65 29.52
N PHE A 26 -9.78 6.81 30.16
CA PHE A 26 -8.82 7.82 29.69
C PHE A 26 -7.37 7.30 29.57
N ARG A 27 -7.02 6.18 30.23
CA ARG A 27 -5.73 5.51 30.08
C ARG A 27 -5.53 4.95 28.66
N GLY A 28 -6.61 4.52 27.99
CA GLY A 28 -6.58 4.09 26.59
C GLY A 28 -6.03 5.17 25.67
N LYS A 29 -6.50 6.42 25.83
CA LYS A 29 -5.96 7.58 25.11
C LYS A 29 -4.47 7.80 25.32
N GLN A 30 -3.97 7.63 26.56
CA GLN A 30 -2.54 7.78 26.84
C GLN A 30 -1.72 6.72 26.10
N ILE A 31 -2.18 5.47 26.11
CA ILE A 31 -1.52 4.34 25.42
C ILE A 31 -1.53 4.56 23.91
N PHE A 32 -2.68 4.98 23.34
CA PHE A 32 -2.81 5.29 21.92
C PHE A 32 -1.79 6.35 21.49
N GLN A 33 -1.68 7.45 22.25
CA GLN A 33 -0.70 8.50 21.97
C GLN A 33 0.76 7.99 22.05
N TRP A 34 1.09 7.09 22.97
CA TRP A 34 2.44 6.50 23.06
C TRP A 34 2.76 5.61 21.86
N ILE A 35 1.81 4.78 21.44
CA ILE A 35 1.96 3.93 20.25
C ILE A 35 2.28 4.79 19.03
N HIS A 36 1.49 5.83 18.76
CA HIS A 36 1.68 6.66 17.56
C HIS A 36 2.85 7.64 17.67
N LYS A 37 3.39 7.88 18.88
CA LYS A 37 4.71 8.51 19.08
C LYS A 37 5.89 7.57 18.77
N GLY A 38 5.62 6.29 18.56
CA GLY A 38 6.61 5.30 18.17
C GLY A 38 7.30 4.61 19.34
N THR A 39 6.61 4.50 20.49
CA THR A 39 7.08 3.66 21.59
C THR A 39 7.27 2.22 21.13
N ILE A 40 8.30 1.54 21.64
CA ILE A 40 8.60 0.16 21.29
C ILE A 40 8.31 -0.81 22.44
N THR A 41 8.12 -0.31 23.66
CA THR A 41 7.84 -1.11 24.86
C THR A 41 6.77 -0.47 25.74
N ILE A 42 6.12 -1.25 26.60
CA ILE A 42 5.13 -0.74 27.56
C ILE A 42 5.83 0.10 28.65
N GLU A 43 7.08 -0.23 28.95
CA GLU A 43 7.94 0.37 29.95
C GLU A 43 8.17 1.86 29.69
N GLU A 44 8.25 2.26 28.42
CA GLU A 44 8.44 3.66 27.99
C GLU A 44 7.24 4.57 28.33
N MET A 45 6.07 4.01 28.63
CA MET A 45 4.85 4.75 28.95
C MET A 45 4.89 5.32 30.38
N THR A 46 5.78 6.28 30.62
CA THR A 46 6.13 6.81 31.96
C THR A 46 4.99 7.53 32.69
N ASN A 47 3.93 7.95 31.99
CA ASN A 47 2.72 8.53 32.58
C ASN A 47 1.70 7.48 33.09
N LEU A 48 2.00 6.19 32.92
CA LEU A 48 1.25 5.08 33.49
C LEU A 48 1.90 4.60 34.81
N SER A 49 1.08 4.15 35.77
CA SER A 49 1.59 3.59 37.01
C SER A 49 2.42 2.34 36.72
N LYS A 50 3.37 2.02 37.62
CA LYS A 50 4.15 0.79 37.52
C LYS A 50 3.25 -0.46 37.51
N GLU A 51 2.26 -0.47 38.41
CA GLU A 51 1.26 -1.56 38.50
C GLU A 51 0.49 -1.76 37.17
N LEU A 52 0.08 -0.67 36.50
CA LEU A 52 -0.62 -0.77 35.22
C LEU A 52 0.29 -1.33 34.13
N ARG A 53 1.54 -0.85 34.03
CA ARG A 53 2.50 -1.36 33.05
C ARG A 53 2.75 -2.86 33.26
N GLU A 54 2.90 -3.32 34.49
CA GLU A 54 3.07 -4.74 34.83
C GLU A 54 1.82 -5.57 34.47
N LYS A 55 0.61 -5.09 34.79
CA LYS A 55 -0.65 -5.74 34.38
C LYS A 55 -0.77 -5.87 32.87
N MET A 56 -0.42 -4.81 32.13
CA MET A 56 -0.45 -4.82 30.68
C MET A 56 0.57 -5.81 30.10
N GLN A 57 1.80 -5.84 30.60
CA GLN A 57 2.84 -6.77 30.13
C GLN A 57 2.47 -8.25 30.25
N GLN A 58 1.56 -8.60 31.18
CA GLN A 58 1.05 -9.97 31.31
C GLN A 58 0.06 -10.35 30.20
N LYS A 59 -0.65 -9.37 29.63
CA LYS A 59 -1.78 -9.60 28.70
C LYS A 59 -1.55 -9.03 27.30
N ALA A 60 -0.59 -8.14 27.14
CA ALA A 60 -0.39 -7.35 25.95
C ALA A 60 1.11 -7.07 25.71
N TYR A 61 1.42 -6.63 24.50
CA TYR A 61 2.73 -6.20 24.07
C TYR A 61 2.61 -5.09 23.01
N ILE A 62 3.75 -4.51 22.64
CA ILE A 62 3.87 -3.60 21.50
C ILE A 62 4.56 -4.38 20.38
N GLY A 63 3.83 -4.74 19.33
CA GLY A 63 4.42 -5.41 18.17
C GLY A 63 5.43 -4.50 17.50
N ASN A 64 6.55 -5.03 17.02
CA ASN A 64 7.59 -4.20 16.39
C ASN A 64 8.17 -4.89 15.16
N LEU A 65 8.14 -4.19 14.03
CA LEU A 65 8.87 -4.60 12.85
C LEU A 65 10.37 -4.54 13.11
N LYS A 66 11.07 -5.66 12.89
CA LYS A 66 12.53 -5.68 12.89
C LYS A 66 13.02 -5.23 11.51
N THR A 67 13.79 -4.15 11.46
CA THR A 67 14.51 -3.76 10.24
C THR A 67 15.68 -4.72 10.01
N GLU A 68 15.60 -5.52 8.95
CA GLU A 68 16.69 -6.41 8.56
C GLU A 68 17.72 -5.68 7.69
N SER A 69 17.25 -4.85 6.76
CA SER A 69 18.13 -4.04 5.91
C SER A 69 17.42 -2.80 5.39
N VAL A 70 18.21 -1.79 5.03
CA VAL A 70 17.75 -0.57 4.37
C VAL A 70 18.66 -0.29 3.18
N LEU A 71 18.08 -0.19 1.99
CA LEU A 71 18.77 0.30 0.80
C LEU A 71 18.44 1.75 0.57
N ILE A 72 19.44 2.59 0.34
CA ILE A 72 19.28 4.03 0.13
C ILE A 72 19.78 4.37 -1.27
N SER A 73 18.89 4.97 -2.08
CA SER A 73 19.23 5.48 -3.40
C SER A 73 20.25 6.61 -3.28
N LYS A 74 21.33 6.51 -4.06
CA LYS A 74 22.32 7.59 -4.18
C LYS A 74 21.85 8.68 -5.13
N VAL A 75 20.83 8.41 -5.94
CA VAL A 75 20.30 9.32 -6.96
C VAL A 75 19.27 10.28 -6.39
N ASP A 76 18.33 9.78 -5.59
CA ASP A 76 17.19 10.59 -5.11
C ASP A 76 16.88 10.42 -3.61
N GLY A 77 17.65 9.61 -2.88
CA GLY A 77 17.47 9.40 -1.45
C GLY A 77 16.27 8.53 -1.07
N THR A 78 15.59 7.91 -2.04
CA THR A 78 14.57 6.87 -1.80
C THR A 78 15.15 5.78 -0.91
N ARG A 79 14.44 5.40 0.15
CA ARG A 79 14.85 4.32 1.05
C ARG A 79 13.92 3.14 0.93
N LYS A 80 14.45 1.95 0.73
CA LYS A 80 13.70 0.70 0.71
C LYS A 80 14.07 -0.14 1.92
N TYR A 81 13.07 -0.47 2.71
CA TYR A 81 13.20 -1.20 3.97
C TYR A 81 12.79 -2.65 3.75
N LEU A 82 13.55 -3.56 4.35
CA LEU A 82 13.19 -4.95 4.51
C LEU A 82 12.85 -5.18 5.98
N PHE A 83 11.58 -5.48 6.26
CA PHE A 83 11.08 -5.71 7.61
C PHE A 83 10.79 -7.18 7.83
N VAL A 84 11.18 -7.70 8.99
CA VAL A 84 10.82 -9.03 9.48
C VAL A 84 9.67 -8.88 10.47
N LEU A 85 8.61 -9.65 10.22
CA LEU A 85 7.42 -9.77 11.04
C LEU A 85 7.66 -10.79 12.17
N GLU A 86 6.80 -10.80 13.18
CA GLU A 86 6.97 -11.65 14.37
C GLU A 86 6.92 -13.15 14.05
N ASP A 87 6.20 -13.53 13.00
CA ASP A 87 6.11 -14.89 12.48
C ASP A 87 7.27 -15.24 11.53
N GLY A 88 8.30 -14.39 11.44
CA GLY A 88 9.47 -14.58 10.60
C GLY A 88 9.25 -14.28 9.12
N ASN A 89 8.02 -13.94 8.70
CA ASN A 89 7.77 -13.48 7.34
C ASN A 89 8.40 -12.12 7.08
N ILE A 90 8.63 -11.82 5.82
CA ILE A 90 9.34 -10.61 5.40
C ILE A 90 8.46 -9.79 4.46
N ILE A 91 8.45 -8.48 4.67
CA ILE A 91 7.78 -7.50 3.82
C ILE A 91 8.72 -6.34 3.46
N GLU A 92 8.28 -5.55 2.49
CA GLU A 92 8.98 -4.37 2.03
C GLU A 92 8.14 -3.12 2.22
N SER A 93 8.83 -2.01 2.50
CA SER A 93 8.25 -0.67 2.47
C SER A 93 9.22 0.27 1.78
N VAL A 94 8.70 1.32 1.13
CA VAL A 94 9.54 2.29 0.42
C VAL A 94 9.19 3.71 0.89
N LEU A 95 10.19 4.42 1.39
CA LEU A 95 10.12 5.86 1.63
C LEU A 95 10.57 6.60 0.38
N MET A 96 9.71 7.48 -0.12
CA MET A 96 10.01 8.43 -1.19
C MET A 96 9.90 9.86 -0.65
N ARG A 97 10.85 10.71 -1.02
CA ARG A 97 10.84 12.13 -0.65
C ARG A 97 10.37 12.96 -1.84
N TYR A 98 9.29 13.70 -1.65
CA TYR A 98 8.78 14.65 -2.63
C TYR A 98 8.79 16.07 -2.05
N GLU A 99 8.62 17.08 -2.89
CA GLU A 99 8.53 18.49 -2.46
C GLU A 99 7.38 18.73 -1.48
N HIS A 100 6.29 17.96 -1.58
CA HIS A 100 5.13 18.03 -0.69
C HIS A 100 5.29 17.17 0.59
N GLY A 101 6.46 16.55 0.79
CA GLY A 101 6.81 15.79 1.99
C GLY A 101 7.11 14.30 1.75
N ASN A 102 7.25 13.58 2.87
CA ASN A 102 7.60 12.16 2.89
C ASN A 102 6.38 11.30 2.55
N THR A 103 6.51 10.45 1.54
CA THR A 103 5.52 9.44 1.15
C THR A 103 6.03 8.05 1.46
N VAL A 104 5.26 7.25 2.19
CA VAL A 104 5.57 5.84 2.44
C VAL A 104 4.66 4.94 1.62
N CYS A 105 5.28 4.05 0.85
CA CYS A 105 4.64 2.91 0.22
C CYS A 105 4.64 1.73 1.19
N VAL A 106 3.46 1.31 1.64
CA VAL A 106 3.29 0.21 2.59
C VAL A 106 2.78 -1.05 1.91
N SER A 107 3.20 -2.21 2.42
CA SER A 107 2.61 -3.50 2.13
C SER A 107 1.36 -3.73 3.00
N CYS A 108 0.42 -4.52 2.51
CA CYS A 108 -0.80 -4.92 3.23
C CYS A 108 -0.98 -6.44 3.33
N GLN A 109 -0.17 -7.22 2.63
CA GLN A 109 -0.13 -8.68 2.73
C GLN A 109 1.32 -9.17 2.62
N VAL A 110 1.59 -10.38 3.12
CA VAL A 110 2.81 -11.11 2.80
C VAL A 110 2.57 -11.86 1.48
N GLY A 111 3.13 -11.32 0.40
CA GLY A 111 2.83 -11.78 -0.96
C GLY A 111 1.51 -11.23 -1.50
N CYS A 112 0.98 -11.79 -2.58
CA CYS A 112 -0.27 -11.35 -3.21
C CYS A 112 -0.90 -12.45 -4.07
N ARG A 113 -2.21 -12.68 -3.89
CA ARG A 113 -2.96 -13.72 -4.63
C ARG A 113 -3.47 -13.30 -6.00
N MET A 114 -3.31 -12.03 -6.41
CA MET A 114 -3.92 -11.50 -7.63
C MET A 114 -3.33 -12.07 -8.93
N GLY A 115 -2.13 -12.65 -8.88
CA GLY A 115 -1.54 -13.36 -10.03
C GLY A 115 -1.09 -12.45 -11.19
N CYS A 116 -1.00 -11.12 -10.98
CA CYS A 116 -0.49 -10.19 -11.98
C CYS A 116 0.89 -10.63 -12.51
N THR A 117 1.02 -10.80 -13.83
CA THR A 117 2.19 -11.47 -14.44
C THR A 117 3.42 -10.57 -14.53
N PHE A 118 3.28 -9.26 -14.31
CA PHE A 118 4.37 -8.28 -14.30
C PHE A 118 4.83 -7.92 -12.87
N CYS A 119 4.20 -8.50 -11.85
CA CYS A 119 4.48 -8.20 -10.44
C CYS A 119 5.35 -9.29 -9.80
N ALA A 120 6.33 -8.89 -8.98
CA ALA A 120 7.16 -9.82 -8.23
C ALA A 120 6.40 -10.41 -7.01
N SER A 121 5.54 -9.63 -6.37
CA SER A 121 4.78 -10.06 -5.18
C SER A 121 3.78 -11.19 -5.43
N THR A 122 3.49 -11.52 -6.69
CA THR A 122 2.55 -12.60 -7.06
C THR A 122 3.23 -13.93 -7.35
N LEU A 123 4.57 -13.97 -7.39
CA LEU A 123 5.34 -15.16 -7.78
C LEU A 123 5.17 -16.34 -6.82
N GLU A 124 4.99 -16.07 -5.53
CA GLU A 124 4.86 -17.08 -4.46
C GLU A 124 3.43 -17.12 -3.89
N GLY A 125 2.48 -16.43 -4.52
CA GLY A 125 1.13 -16.28 -4.00
C GLY A 125 1.06 -15.43 -2.73
N VAL A 126 0.01 -15.63 -1.94
CA VAL A 126 -0.19 -14.97 -0.64
C VAL A 126 0.07 -15.95 0.48
N VAL A 127 0.76 -15.51 1.52
CA VAL A 127 0.94 -16.27 2.76
C VAL A 127 -0.17 -15.89 3.75
N ARG A 128 -0.30 -14.60 4.07
CA ARG A 128 -1.35 -14.07 4.93
C ARG A 128 -1.57 -12.57 4.74
N ASN A 129 -2.67 -12.08 5.32
CA ASN A 129 -2.92 -10.66 5.50
C ASN A 129 -2.02 -10.07 6.59
N LEU A 130 -1.66 -8.79 6.44
CA LEU A 130 -1.09 -8.02 7.54
C LEU A 130 -2.21 -7.48 8.42
N THR A 131 -1.98 -7.39 9.72
CA THR A 131 -2.88 -6.68 10.63
C THR A 131 -2.76 -5.17 10.44
N ALA A 132 -3.76 -4.42 10.90
CA ALA A 132 -3.73 -2.96 10.89
C ALA A 132 -2.52 -2.38 11.61
N GLY A 133 -2.08 -3.01 12.71
CA GLY A 133 -0.87 -2.66 13.45
C GLY A 133 0.40 -2.91 12.66
N GLU A 134 0.52 -4.02 11.93
CA GLU A 134 1.67 -4.30 11.04
C GLU A 134 1.73 -3.31 9.86
N ILE A 135 0.58 -2.87 9.32
CA ILE A 135 0.54 -1.82 8.29
C ILE A 135 0.97 -0.47 8.88
N LEU A 136 0.43 -0.11 10.05
CA LEU A 136 0.77 1.12 10.77
C LEU A 136 2.25 1.18 11.15
N ASP A 137 2.82 0.06 11.60
CA ASP A 137 4.17 0.03 12.14
C ASP A 137 5.24 0.23 11.05
N GLN A 138 4.93 -0.07 9.78
CA GLN A 138 5.79 0.32 8.66
C GLN A 138 6.04 1.83 8.64
N ILE A 139 5.00 2.63 8.92
CA ILE A 139 5.09 4.09 8.96
C ILE A 139 5.86 4.54 10.20
N ILE A 140 5.53 3.98 11.37
CA ILE A 140 6.15 4.34 12.64
C ILE A 140 7.65 4.01 12.64
N ALA A 141 8.03 2.82 12.17
CA ALA A 141 9.42 2.39 12.04
C ALA A 141 10.21 3.32 11.10
N ILE A 142 9.63 3.68 9.95
CA ILE A 142 10.27 4.60 9.00
C ILE A 142 10.41 6.00 9.58
N GLN A 143 9.37 6.56 10.22
CA GLN A 143 9.46 7.88 10.86
C GLN A 143 10.56 7.92 11.93
N ARG A 144 10.68 6.85 12.72
CA ARG A 144 11.72 6.72 13.73
C ARG A 144 13.12 6.63 13.12
N ASP A 145 13.29 5.91 12.02
CA ASP A 145 14.57 5.84 11.28
C ASP A 145 14.97 7.20 10.70
N ILE A 146 14.03 7.95 10.14
CA ILE A 146 14.35 9.23 9.48
C ILE A 146 14.31 10.44 10.42
N GLY A 147 13.76 10.30 11.62
CA GLY A 147 13.57 11.40 12.57
C GLY A 147 12.64 12.50 12.06
N ASP A 148 11.74 12.18 11.13
CA ASP A 148 10.88 13.13 10.42
C ASP A 148 9.51 12.52 10.15
N ARG A 149 8.50 13.37 9.96
CA ARG A 149 7.10 12.98 9.82
C ARG A 149 6.79 12.48 8.42
N VAL A 150 6.00 11.42 8.34
CA VAL A 150 5.38 10.94 7.10
C VAL A 150 4.05 11.67 6.91
N SER A 151 3.87 12.28 5.75
CA SER A 151 2.69 13.07 5.43
C SER A 151 1.76 12.39 4.43
N ASN A 152 2.26 11.41 3.66
CA ASN A 152 1.50 10.71 2.64
C ASN A 152 1.75 9.20 2.70
N VAL A 153 0.73 8.42 2.38
CA VAL A 153 0.80 6.96 2.38
C VAL A 153 0.20 6.41 1.09
N VAL A 154 0.86 5.44 0.48
CA VAL A 154 0.32 4.70 -0.65
C VAL A 154 0.32 3.21 -0.35
N LEU A 155 -0.84 2.57 -0.48
CA LEU A 155 -0.97 1.12 -0.37
C LEU A 155 -0.71 0.52 -1.76
N MET A 156 0.56 0.55 -2.15
CA MET A 156 1.09 0.04 -3.43
C MET A 156 2.26 -0.93 -3.22
N GLY A 157 2.50 -1.37 -1.99
CA GLY A 157 3.49 -2.38 -1.63
C GLY A 157 3.05 -3.78 -2.02
N SER A 158 3.49 -4.79 -1.26
CA SER A 158 3.01 -6.16 -1.46
C SER A 158 1.57 -6.32 -0.96
N GLY A 159 0.74 -6.97 -1.77
CA GLY A 159 -0.65 -7.31 -1.46
C GLY A 159 -1.69 -6.51 -2.25
N GLU A 160 -2.93 -6.98 -2.20
CA GLU A 160 -4.11 -6.30 -2.70
C GLU A 160 -4.92 -5.72 -1.52
N PRO A 161 -4.94 -4.38 -1.33
CA PRO A 161 -5.60 -3.76 -0.19
C PRO A 161 -7.08 -4.13 -0.05
N LEU A 162 -7.81 -4.29 -1.16
CA LEU A 162 -9.22 -4.66 -1.08
C LEU A 162 -9.45 -6.16 -0.80
N ASP A 163 -8.42 -6.99 -0.89
CA ASP A 163 -8.44 -8.39 -0.43
C ASP A 163 -8.15 -8.50 1.07
N ASN A 164 -7.43 -7.50 1.63
CA ASN A 164 -7.24 -7.32 3.07
C ASN A 164 -8.12 -6.20 3.65
N TYR A 165 -9.39 -6.18 3.25
CA TYR A 165 -10.25 -5.00 3.38
C TYR A 165 -10.46 -4.52 4.82
N GLU A 166 -10.78 -5.42 5.76
CA GLU A 166 -11.12 -5.03 7.13
C GLU A 166 -9.90 -4.45 7.87
N GLU A 167 -8.72 -5.08 7.73
CA GLU A 167 -7.48 -4.56 8.32
C GLU A 167 -7.05 -3.24 7.69
N VAL A 168 -7.29 -3.04 6.38
CA VAL A 168 -7.05 -1.76 5.72
C VAL A 168 -7.99 -0.68 6.24
N LEU A 169 -9.29 -0.96 6.42
CA LEU A 169 -10.22 0.01 7.02
C LEU A 169 -9.82 0.37 8.45
N LYS A 170 -9.43 -0.63 9.26
CA LYS A 170 -8.94 -0.42 10.62
C LYS A 170 -7.67 0.41 10.63
N PHE A 171 -6.71 0.11 9.74
CA PHE A 171 -5.50 0.92 9.55
C PHE A 171 -5.83 2.39 9.21
N LEU A 172 -6.79 2.64 8.31
CA LEU A 172 -7.21 4.00 7.98
C LEU A 172 -7.74 4.75 9.20
N ALA A 173 -8.50 4.08 10.07
CA ALA A 173 -8.97 4.67 11.33
C ALA A 173 -7.79 5.01 12.26
N LEU A 174 -6.83 4.09 12.43
CA LEU A 174 -5.66 4.28 13.29
C LEU A 174 -4.76 5.43 12.81
N VAL A 175 -4.44 5.47 11.52
CA VAL A 175 -3.47 6.42 10.95
C VAL A 175 -4.06 7.83 10.84
N ASN A 176 -5.38 7.94 10.64
CA ASN A 176 -6.07 9.23 10.53
C ASN A 176 -6.47 9.83 11.88
N HIS A 177 -6.48 9.05 12.96
CA HIS A 177 -6.99 9.50 14.25
C HIS A 177 -6.25 10.77 14.76
N PRO A 178 -6.97 11.80 15.24
CA PRO A 178 -6.37 13.06 15.70
C PRO A 178 -5.38 12.92 16.86
N GLU A 179 -5.60 11.92 17.73
CA GLU A 179 -4.70 11.58 18.85
C GLU A 179 -3.52 10.70 18.44
N GLY A 180 -3.49 10.28 17.17
CA GLY A 180 -2.49 9.36 16.62
C GLY A 180 -1.54 10.06 15.66
N LEU A 181 -1.27 9.42 14.54
CA LEU A 181 -0.44 10.01 13.49
C LEU A 181 -1.14 11.18 12.82
N ASN A 182 -2.47 11.24 12.83
CA ASN A 182 -3.27 12.32 12.24
C ASN A 182 -2.88 12.62 10.78
N ILE A 183 -2.68 11.57 9.97
CA ILE A 183 -2.47 11.70 8.53
C ILE A 183 -3.84 11.83 7.87
N GLY A 184 -4.09 12.93 7.17
CA GLY A 184 -5.36 13.15 6.50
C GLY A 184 -5.64 12.08 5.45
N LEU A 185 -6.85 11.51 5.43
CA LEU A 185 -7.21 10.43 4.48
C LEU A 185 -6.98 10.81 3.02
N ARG A 186 -7.06 12.10 2.66
CA ARG A 186 -6.79 12.58 1.29
C ARG A 186 -5.35 12.38 0.84
N SER A 187 -4.43 12.30 1.80
CA SER A 187 -3.00 11.99 1.59
C SER A 187 -2.73 10.48 1.58
N ILE A 188 -3.78 9.65 1.63
CA ILE A 188 -3.68 8.21 1.57
C ILE A 188 -4.27 7.72 0.25
N THR A 189 -3.48 6.98 -0.52
CA THR A 189 -3.94 6.35 -1.76
C THR A 189 -4.06 4.84 -1.58
N ILE A 190 -5.25 4.31 -1.84
CA ILE A 190 -5.47 2.87 -1.97
C ILE A 190 -5.40 2.51 -3.46
N SER A 191 -4.51 1.59 -3.81
CA SER A 191 -4.46 1.00 -5.15
C SER A 191 -5.14 -0.35 -5.15
N THR A 192 -5.93 -0.66 -6.17
CA THR A 192 -6.58 -1.98 -6.31
C THR A 192 -6.51 -2.52 -7.74
N CYS A 193 -6.41 -3.84 -7.87
CA CYS A 193 -6.54 -4.59 -9.11
C CYS A 193 -7.99 -4.70 -9.60
N GLY A 194 -8.97 -4.19 -8.83
CA GLY A 194 -10.36 -4.08 -9.25
C GLY A 194 -11.29 -5.12 -8.62
N LEU A 195 -11.26 -5.26 -7.29
CA LEU A 195 -12.24 -6.09 -6.56
C LEU A 195 -13.57 -5.33 -6.47
N VAL A 196 -14.38 -5.46 -7.53
CA VAL A 196 -15.61 -4.66 -7.74
C VAL A 196 -16.49 -4.57 -6.49
N PRO A 197 -16.88 -5.68 -5.80
CA PRO A 197 -17.75 -5.58 -4.62
C PRO A 197 -17.17 -4.70 -3.50
N LYS A 198 -15.85 -4.75 -3.29
CA LYS A 198 -15.17 -3.96 -2.26
C LYS A 198 -14.96 -2.50 -2.68
N MET A 199 -14.86 -2.22 -3.98
CA MET A 199 -14.89 -0.85 -4.50
C MET A 199 -16.25 -0.19 -4.27
N MET A 200 -17.34 -0.94 -4.47
CA MET A 200 -18.70 -0.46 -4.22
C MET A 200 -18.90 -0.16 -2.72
N ASP A 201 -18.51 -1.09 -1.83
CA ASP A 201 -18.57 -0.87 -0.38
C ASP A 201 -17.73 0.35 0.05
N LEU A 202 -16.53 0.52 -0.51
CA LEU A 202 -15.69 1.69 -0.23
C LEU A 202 -16.33 3.00 -0.69
N ALA A 203 -17.05 2.99 -1.82
CA ALA A 203 -17.80 4.15 -2.32
C ALA A 203 -18.94 4.53 -1.36
N ASP A 204 -19.70 3.53 -0.89
CA ASP A 204 -20.86 3.72 -0.02
C ASP A 204 -20.46 4.28 1.36
N ARG A 205 -19.29 3.87 1.86
CA ARG A 205 -18.71 4.41 3.10
C ARG A 205 -18.21 5.87 2.98
N LYS A 206 -18.04 6.38 1.75
CA LYS A 206 -17.58 7.75 1.45
C LYS A 206 -16.27 8.15 2.16
N ILE A 207 -15.40 7.17 2.38
CA ILE A 207 -14.07 7.40 2.97
C ILE A 207 -13.25 8.27 2.02
N GLN A 208 -12.67 9.36 2.53
CA GLN A 208 -12.02 10.39 1.71
C GLN A 208 -10.60 10.04 1.25
N VAL A 209 -10.31 8.76 1.04
CA VAL A 209 -9.06 8.31 0.42
C VAL A 209 -8.99 8.73 -1.06
N THR A 210 -7.78 8.68 -1.61
CA THR A 210 -7.57 8.69 -3.07
C THR A 210 -7.62 7.24 -3.56
N LEU A 211 -8.39 6.98 -4.62
CA LEU A 211 -8.52 5.65 -5.21
C LEU A 211 -7.71 5.56 -6.51
N ALA A 212 -6.78 4.61 -6.55
CA ALA A 212 -6.03 4.22 -7.73
C ALA A 212 -6.46 2.82 -8.20
N ILE A 213 -6.58 2.65 -9.51
CA ILE A 213 -7.00 1.41 -10.16
C ILE A 213 -5.86 0.91 -11.04
N SER A 214 -5.32 -0.26 -10.71
CA SER A 214 -4.37 -1.00 -11.53
C SER A 214 -5.10 -1.57 -12.76
N LEU A 215 -5.11 -0.79 -13.85
CA LEU A 215 -5.87 -1.13 -15.06
C LEU A 215 -5.00 -1.91 -16.06
N HIS A 216 -3.84 -1.36 -16.41
CA HIS A 216 -2.75 -1.98 -17.20
C HIS A 216 -3.09 -2.52 -18.60
N ALA A 217 -4.33 -2.46 -19.05
CA ALA A 217 -4.74 -2.84 -20.40
C ALA A 217 -6.06 -2.15 -20.78
N PRO A 218 -6.28 -1.87 -22.07
CA PRO A 218 -7.50 -1.20 -22.52
C PRO A 218 -8.63 -2.17 -22.85
N ASN A 219 -8.41 -3.50 -22.87
CA ASN A 219 -9.41 -4.50 -23.22
C ASN A 219 -9.23 -5.81 -22.44
N ASP A 220 -10.30 -6.60 -22.36
CA ASP A 220 -10.32 -7.85 -21.60
C ASP A 220 -9.34 -8.90 -22.13
N ILE A 221 -9.12 -8.94 -23.45
CA ILE A 221 -8.19 -9.90 -24.05
C ILE A 221 -6.79 -9.72 -23.45
N LEU A 222 -6.28 -8.48 -23.47
CA LEU A 222 -4.97 -8.16 -22.94
C LEU A 222 -4.96 -8.19 -21.40
N ARG A 223 -6.02 -7.68 -20.77
CA ARG A 223 -6.07 -7.66 -19.30
C ARG A 223 -6.12 -9.05 -18.70
N ASN A 224 -6.78 -10.02 -19.35
CA ASN A 224 -6.83 -11.42 -18.90
C ASN A 224 -5.47 -12.11 -18.94
N THR A 225 -4.56 -11.73 -19.85
CA THR A 225 -3.22 -12.32 -19.90
C THR A 225 -2.32 -11.76 -18.81
N MET A 226 -2.52 -10.50 -18.43
CA MET A 226 -1.67 -9.80 -17.47
C MET A 226 -2.19 -9.81 -16.03
N MET A 227 -3.50 -9.81 -15.86
CA MET A 227 -4.21 -9.64 -14.58
C MET A 227 -5.38 -10.64 -14.49
N PRO A 228 -5.16 -11.86 -13.96
CA PRO A 228 -6.17 -12.91 -13.89
C PRO A 228 -7.50 -12.51 -13.24
N VAL A 229 -7.47 -11.56 -12.30
CA VAL A 229 -8.68 -10.99 -11.66
C VAL A 229 -9.71 -10.47 -12.66
N ASN A 230 -9.27 -10.05 -13.86
CA ASN A 230 -10.15 -9.56 -14.91
C ASN A 230 -11.13 -10.61 -15.43
N ARG A 231 -10.82 -11.90 -15.33
CA ARG A 231 -11.77 -12.97 -15.69
C ARG A 231 -12.97 -13.01 -14.76
N LYS A 232 -12.78 -12.59 -13.50
CA LYS A 232 -13.84 -12.51 -12.50
C LYS A 232 -14.57 -11.16 -12.58
N TYR A 233 -13.82 -10.07 -12.78
CA TYR A 233 -14.36 -8.72 -12.91
C TYR A 233 -13.82 -8.07 -14.19
N PRO A 234 -14.50 -8.28 -15.34
CA PRO A 234 -14.09 -7.72 -16.64
C PRO A 234 -14.05 -6.19 -16.64
N ILE A 235 -13.35 -5.60 -17.61
CA ILE A 235 -13.12 -4.15 -17.67
C ILE A 235 -14.42 -3.36 -17.63
N GLU A 236 -15.46 -3.81 -18.33
CA GLU A 236 -16.75 -3.09 -18.32
C GLU A 236 -17.40 -3.06 -16.93
N GLU A 237 -17.26 -4.13 -16.15
CA GLU A 237 -17.74 -4.18 -14.78
C GLU A 237 -16.90 -3.29 -13.86
N LEU A 238 -15.58 -3.35 -14.01
CA LEU A 238 -14.64 -2.49 -13.31
C LEU A 238 -14.92 -1.00 -13.58
N LEU A 239 -15.13 -0.61 -14.83
CA LEU A 239 -15.42 0.77 -15.20
C LEU A 239 -16.79 1.23 -14.69
N LYS A 240 -17.77 0.33 -14.57
CA LYS A 240 -19.05 0.64 -13.88
C LYS A 240 -18.80 0.93 -12.39
N ALA A 241 -17.99 0.12 -11.71
CA ALA A 241 -17.62 0.36 -10.32
C ALA A 241 -16.86 1.69 -10.14
N CYS A 242 -15.95 2.01 -11.07
CA CYS A 242 -15.26 3.31 -11.12
C CYS A 242 -16.24 4.48 -11.26
N LYS A 243 -17.20 4.39 -12.20
CA LYS A 243 -18.24 5.41 -12.40
C LYS A 243 -19.11 5.57 -11.15
N TYR A 244 -19.47 4.46 -10.51
CA TYR A 244 -20.21 4.47 -9.25
C TYR A 244 -19.43 5.18 -8.14
N TYR A 245 -18.15 4.82 -7.94
CA TYR A 245 -17.29 5.45 -6.95
C TYR A 245 -17.18 6.97 -7.16
N VAL A 246 -16.94 7.40 -8.40
CA VAL A 246 -16.91 8.83 -8.77
C VAL A 246 -18.26 9.49 -8.48
N GLY A 247 -19.37 8.84 -8.82
CA GLY A 247 -20.73 9.36 -8.58
C GLY A 247 -21.07 9.51 -7.10
N GLN A 248 -20.67 8.56 -6.25
CA GLN A 248 -20.95 8.59 -4.80
C GLN A 248 -20.06 9.59 -4.04
N THR A 249 -18.82 9.76 -4.47
CA THR A 249 -17.81 10.51 -3.71
C THR A 249 -17.49 11.87 -4.31
N GLY A 250 -17.77 12.09 -5.60
CA GLY A 250 -17.32 13.25 -6.36
C GLY A 250 -15.80 13.32 -6.54
N ARG A 251 -15.07 12.25 -6.21
CA ARG A 251 -13.60 12.24 -6.20
C ARG A 251 -13.07 11.66 -7.51
N ARG A 252 -12.00 12.28 -8.01
CA ARG A 252 -11.26 11.77 -9.18
C ARG A 252 -10.55 10.47 -8.82
N ILE A 253 -10.63 9.49 -9.70
CA ILE A 253 -9.84 8.25 -9.60
C ILE A 253 -8.57 8.34 -10.46
N THR A 254 -7.54 7.58 -10.09
CA THR A 254 -6.34 7.45 -10.90
C THR A 254 -6.29 6.05 -11.52
N PHE A 255 -6.08 5.93 -12.82
CA PHE A 255 -5.74 4.66 -13.46
C PHE A 255 -4.22 4.53 -13.52
N GLU A 256 -3.68 3.50 -12.88
CA GLU A 256 -2.29 3.10 -13.01
C GLU A 256 -2.14 2.21 -14.25
N TYR A 257 -1.21 2.58 -15.13
CA TYR A 257 -0.98 1.88 -16.39
C TYR A 257 0.53 1.63 -16.60
N ALA A 258 1.00 0.45 -16.21
CA ALA A 258 2.33 -0.04 -16.50
C ALA A 258 2.55 -0.11 -18.01
N MET A 259 3.61 0.52 -18.50
CA MET A 259 3.96 0.63 -19.90
C MET A 259 4.92 -0.50 -20.27
N ILE A 260 4.37 -1.56 -20.86
CA ILE A 260 5.10 -2.78 -21.20
C ILE A 260 5.33 -2.82 -22.71
N ARG A 261 6.61 -2.91 -23.08
CA ARG A 261 7.07 -2.89 -24.47
C ARG A 261 6.38 -3.97 -25.29
N ASP A 262 5.80 -3.57 -26.41
CA ASP A 262 5.17 -4.43 -27.42
C ASP A 262 4.03 -5.32 -26.90
N VAL A 263 3.55 -5.04 -25.68
CA VAL A 263 2.41 -5.74 -25.06
C VAL A 263 1.21 -4.80 -25.00
N ASN A 264 1.35 -3.65 -24.34
CA ASN A 264 0.23 -2.76 -24.04
C ASN A 264 0.51 -1.27 -24.35
N ASP A 265 1.60 -0.97 -25.05
CA ASP A 265 2.15 0.38 -25.26
C ASP A 265 1.96 0.93 -26.69
N SER A 266 1.08 0.32 -27.49
CA SER A 266 0.79 0.76 -28.86
C SER A 266 -0.16 1.97 -28.91
N GLU A 267 -0.13 2.72 -30.00
CA GLU A 267 -1.05 3.85 -30.24
C GLU A 267 -2.52 3.41 -30.33
N LYS A 268 -2.75 2.19 -30.85
CA LYS A 268 -4.08 1.58 -30.87
C LYS A 268 -4.59 1.36 -29.45
N HIS A 269 -3.74 0.86 -28.55
CA HIS A 269 -4.09 0.67 -27.14
C HIS A 269 -4.37 2.01 -26.45
N ALA A 270 -3.61 3.07 -26.75
CA ALA A 270 -3.88 4.41 -26.23
C ALA A 270 -5.25 4.94 -26.66
N SER A 271 -5.57 4.78 -27.95
CA SER A 271 -6.85 5.25 -28.52
C SER A 271 -8.03 4.45 -27.96
N GLU A 272 -7.87 3.14 -27.79
CA GLU A 272 -8.89 2.29 -27.17
C GLU A 272 -9.10 2.66 -25.69
N LEU A 273 -8.01 2.83 -24.92
CA LEU A 273 -8.10 3.25 -23.54
C LEU A 273 -8.86 4.58 -23.41
N ALA A 274 -8.46 5.57 -24.21
CA ALA A 274 -9.11 6.87 -24.24
C ALA A 274 -10.60 6.75 -24.53
N GLY A 275 -10.99 5.93 -25.52
CA GLY A 275 -12.39 5.68 -25.87
C GLY A 275 -13.22 5.14 -24.70
N ARG A 276 -12.65 4.29 -23.85
CA ARG A 276 -13.36 3.67 -22.71
C ARG A 276 -13.53 4.59 -21.50
N ILE A 277 -12.54 5.45 -21.24
CA ILE A 277 -12.51 6.27 -20.01
C ILE A 277 -12.81 7.75 -20.26
N ARG A 278 -12.99 8.18 -21.52
CA ARG A 278 -13.37 9.55 -21.84
C ARG A 278 -14.67 9.94 -21.10
N GLY A 279 -14.66 11.13 -20.50
CA GLY A 279 -15.79 11.67 -19.74
C GLY A 279 -15.90 11.15 -18.31
N LEU A 280 -15.09 10.17 -17.90
CA LEU A 280 -14.94 9.80 -16.51
C LEU A 280 -14.02 10.84 -15.82
N LEU A 281 -14.35 11.22 -14.59
CA LEU A 281 -13.46 12.03 -13.74
C LEU A 281 -12.28 11.16 -13.31
N CYS A 282 -11.28 11.04 -14.19
CA CYS A 282 -10.10 10.23 -13.95
C CYS A 282 -8.81 10.92 -14.40
N HIS A 283 -7.70 10.37 -13.92
CA HIS A 283 -6.35 10.68 -14.36
C HIS A 283 -5.63 9.38 -14.73
N VAL A 284 -4.83 9.36 -15.78
CA VAL A 284 -4.01 8.19 -16.13
C VAL A 284 -2.56 8.43 -15.74
N ASN A 285 -2.02 7.56 -14.89
CA ASN A 285 -0.63 7.54 -14.52
C ASN A 285 0.09 6.44 -15.32
N LEU A 286 0.87 6.84 -16.32
CA LEU A 286 1.68 5.95 -17.14
C LEU A 286 2.96 5.62 -16.37
N ILE A 287 3.15 4.35 -16.01
CA ILE A 287 4.27 3.89 -15.18
C ILE A 287 5.27 3.15 -16.08
N PRO A 288 6.50 3.64 -16.26
CA PRO A 288 7.57 2.83 -16.82
C PRO A 288 7.75 1.54 -16.01
N LEU A 289 7.81 0.38 -16.67
CA LEU A 289 7.90 -0.89 -15.96
C LEU A 289 9.30 -1.06 -15.36
N ASN A 290 9.38 -1.33 -14.06
CA ASN A 290 10.62 -1.77 -13.44
C ASN A 290 10.91 -3.23 -13.83
N LYS A 291 12.15 -3.52 -14.22
CA LYS A 291 12.57 -4.89 -14.57
C LYS A 291 12.38 -5.83 -13.38
N VAL A 292 11.76 -6.98 -13.60
CA VAL A 292 11.65 -8.09 -12.64
C VAL A 292 12.41 -9.26 -13.25
N ASP A 293 13.47 -9.74 -12.59
CA ASP A 293 14.37 -10.74 -13.18
C ASP A 293 13.66 -12.05 -13.58
N GLU A 294 12.58 -12.43 -12.89
CA GLU A 294 11.82 -13.65 -13.17
C GLU A 294 10.65 -13.47 -14.15
N ARG A 295 10.49 -12.29 -14.75
CA ARG A 295 9.43 -12.00 -15.73
C ARG A 295 10.05 -11.49 -17.02
N GLU A 296 9.46 -11.86 -18.14
CA GLU A 296 9.96 -11.51 -19.49
C GLU A 296 9.52 -10.12 -19.97
N TYR A 297 8.91 -9.32 -19.10
CA TYR A 297 8.41 -8.01 -19.50
C TYR A 297 9.51 -6.94 -19.45
N GLU A 298 9.53 -6.12 -20.50
CA GLU A 298 10.42 -4.97 -20.62
C GLU A 298 9.65 -3.65 -20.57
N SER A 299 10.33 -2.61 -20.08
CA SER A 299 9.79 -1.25 -20.11
C SER A 299 9.67 -0.73 -21.54
N ALA A 300 8.53 -0.09 -21.82
CA ALA A 300 8.31 0.61 -23.08
C ALA A 300 9.35 1.72 -23.29
N GLN A 301 9.69 1.99 -24.54
CA GLN A 301 10.58 3.10 -24.88
C GLN A 301 9.92 4.44 -24.54
N LEU A 302 10.71 5.40 -24.04
CA LEU A 302 10.20 6.69 -23.58
C LEU A 302 9.39 7.45 -24.65
N ASP A 303 9.78 7.37 -25.91
CA ASP A 303 9.06 8.02 -27.00
C ASP A 303 7.69 7.38 -27.27
N ARG A 304 7.56 6.05 -27.09
CA ARG A 304 6.25 5.38 -27.13
C ARG A 304 5.38 5.81 -25.96
N VAL A 305 5.94 5.92 -24.76
CA VAL A 305 5.21 6.41 -23.58
C VAL A 305 4.72 7.85 -23.77
N ARG A 306 5.57 8.75 -24.31
CA ARG A 306 5.19 10.13 -24.65
C ARG A 306 4.11 10.17 -25.72
N LYS A 307 4.19 9.33 -26.75
CA LYS A 307 3.18 9.24 -27.81
C LYS A 307 1.84 8.74 -27.26
N PHE A 308 1.87 7.71 -26.40
CA PHE A 308 0.70 7.20 -25.68
C PHE A 308 0.04 8.30 -24.85
N GLN A 309 0.83 9.04 -24.06
CA GLN A 309 0.36 10.19 -23.28
C GLN A 309 -0.30 11.26 -24.16
N SER A 310 0.33 11.62 -25.28
CA SER A 310 -0.18 12.62 -26.22
C SER A 310 -1.53 12.20 -26.81
N ILE A 311 -1.69 10.92 -27.17
CA ILE A 311 -2.96 10.39 -27.67
C ILE A 311 -4.06 10.48 -26.61
N LEU A 312 -3.78 10.10 -25.35
CA LEU A 312 -4.75 10.24 -24.26
C LEU A 312 -5.22 11.70 -24.10
N LYS A 313 -4.26 12.64 -24.03
CA LYS A 313 -4.55 14.07 -23.90
C LYS A 313 -5.35 14.62 -25.08
N LYS A 314 -5.03 14.21 -26.32
CA LYS A 314 -5.77 14.60 -27.53
C LYS A 314 -7.24 14.18 -27.47
N HIS A 315 -7.55 13.10 -26.76
CA HIS A 315 -8.92 12.61 -26.55
C HIS A 315 -9.59 13.16 -25.27
N GLY A 316 -8.97 14.12 -24.59
CA GLY A 316 -9.49 14.77 -23.39
C GLY A 316 -9.30 13.96 -22.11
N VAL A 317 -8.35 13.02 -22.09
CA VAL A 317 -7.99 12.26 -20.89
C VAL A 317 -6.70 12.81 -20.30
N GLU A 318 -6.75 13.27 -19.05
CA GLU A 318 -5.56 13.73 -18.33
C GLU A 318 -4.61 12.58 -18.08
N ALA A 319 -3.32 12.79 -18.39
CA ALA A 319 -2.30 11.77 -18.26
C ALA A 319 -0.92 12.33 -17.87
N THR A 320 -0.23 11.65 -16.96
CA THR A 320 1.16 11.92 -16.57
C THR A 320 2.03 10.69 -16.75
N ILE A 321 3.31 10.91 -17.04
CA ILE A 321 4.33 9.86 -16.96
C ILE A 321 4.90 9.92 -15.54
N ARG A 322 4.80 8.81 -14.81
CA ARG A 322 5.34 8.70 -13.46
C ARG A 322 6.86 8.78 -13.52
N ARG A 323 7.45 9.61 -12.65
CA ARG A 323 8.90 9.64 -12.46
C ARG A 323 9.35 8.33 -11.80
N GLU A 324 10.41 7.71 -12.32
CA GLU A 324 11.10 6.61 -11.67
C GLU A 324 11.86 7.14 -10.45
N LEU A 325 11.64 6.53 -9.29
CA LEU A 325 12.36 6.82 -8.05
C LEU A 325 13.03 5.54 -7.54
N GLY A 326 14.26 5.68 -7.01
CA GLY A 326 15.05 4.56 -6.51
C GLY A 326 15.42 3.53 -7.57
N SER A 327 15.66 3.98 -8.81
CA SER A 327 16.02 3.11 -9.94
C SER A 327 17.35 2.38 -9.73
N ASP A 328 18.29 2.96 -8.98
CA ASP A 328 19.58 2.37 -8.63
C ASP A 328 19.51 1.27 -7.55
N ILE A 329 18.41 1.21 -6.79
CA ILE A 329 18.22 0.24 -5.70
C ILE A 329 17.11 -0.78 -5.98
N ASN A 330 16.60 -0.85 -7.21
CA ASN A 330 15.46 -1.69 -7.58
C ASN A 330 14.28 -1.52 -6.60
N ALA A 331 13.79 -0.28 -6.46
CA ALA A 331 12.74 0.07 -5.52
C ALA A 331 11.37 -0.61 -5.80
N ALA A 332 11.23 -1.37 -6.89
CA ALA A 332 10.02 -2.12 -7.23
C ALA A 332 9.63 -3.12 -6.13
N CYS A 333 8.34 -3.22 -5.84
CA CYS A 333 7.81 -4.04 -4.75
C CYS A 333 8.03 -5.55 -5.01
N GLY A 334 8.47 -6.28 -3.97
CA GLY A 334 8.60 -7.73 -3.92
C GLY A 334 9.99 -8.29 -4.27
N GLN A 335 10.91 -7.47 -4.79
CA GLN A 335 12.19 -7.97 -5.31
C GLN A 335 13.28 -8.22 -4.25
N LEU A 336 13.36 -7.39 -3.20
CA LEU A 336 14.35 -7.56 -2.13
C LEU A 336 14.02 -8.72 -1.20
N ARG A 337 12.75 -8.88 -0.82
CA ARG A 337 12.24 -10.04 -0.07
C ARG A 337 12.69 -11.32 -0.75
N ARG A 338 12.52 -11.40 -2.06
CA ARG A 338 12.90 -12.59 -2.83
C ARG A 338 14.40 -12.84 -2.85
N ARG A 339 15.20 -11.80 -3.08
CA ARG A 339 16.66 -11.90 -3.05
C ARG A 339 17.15 -12.40 -1.69
N TYR A 340 16.61 -11.84 -0.61
CA TYR A 340 16.92 -12.25 0.76
C TYR A 340 16.54 -13.71 1.03
N MET A 341 15.34 -14.14 0.65
CA MET A 341 14.89 -15.52 0.83
C MET A 341 15.80 -16.51 0.08
N LYS A 342 16.22 -16.18 -1.16
CA LYS A 342 17.18 -17.00 -1.93
C LYS A 342 18.55 -17.07 -1.26
N GLU A 343 19.07 -15.95 -0.76
CA GLU A 343 20.36 -15.89 -0.07
C GLU A 343 20.34 -16.70 1.24
N GLN A 344 19.23 -16.69 1.98
CA GLN A 344 19.07 -17.50 3.20
C GLN A 344 19.02 -19.00 2.88
N SER A 345 18.26 -19.42 1.85
CA SER A 345 18.22 -20.82 1.42
C SER A 345 19.59 -21.33 0.97
N ASN A 346 20.37 -20.52 0.26
CA ASN A 346 21.72 -20.87 -0.19
C ASN A 346 22.76 -20.92 0.95
N ARG A 347 22.48 -20.35 2.12
CA ARG A 347 23.35 -20.43 3.32
C ARG A 347 23.03 -21.63 4.20
N GLN A 348 21.88 -22.27 4.00
CA GLN A 348 21.40 -23.42 4.78
C GLN A 348 21.54 -24.76 4.05
N GLY A 349 21.86 -24.75 2.76
CA GLY A 349 22.27 -25.93 1.98
C GLY A 349 23.76 -25.90 1.70
#